data_AF-A0A519MUN8-F1
#
_entry.id   AF-A0A519MUN8-F1
#
_cell.length_a   1.000
_cell.length_b   1.000
_cell.length_c   1.000
_cell.angle_alpha   90.00
_cell.angle_beta   90.00
_cell.angle_gamma   90.00
#
_symmetry.space_group_name_H-M   'P 1'
#
loop_
_entity.id
_entity.type
_entity.pdbx_description
1 polymer ?
#
loop_
_entity_poly.entity_id
_entity_poly.type
_entity_poly.pdbx_seq_one_letter_code
_entity_poly.pdbx_strand_id
1 'polypeptide(L)'
;MKKPLLFVSAFAGILFASCGSDDSSSAVTSVEKYISSVQTMNTDDDVNMLNVTYNAAGQVTSVSDGENTNDLSYSGGNLTTISGDSDPFQISELYQNPYDGYEFGEVLDYDNNGNPIKLRLFERDEETNEIIEEFEGFITYDNKPNPFWYTLQAAGIIDVLENVELNFSSVPQAEELIMAKQLLFKNNPKSFVLKHLNGTVASQVNATFVYGTDGYATSGTFTSSNEDGETSSGSINFNYLP
;
A
#
# COMPACT_ATOMS: atom_id res chain seq x y z
N MET A 1 -3.44 25.25 -4.03
CA MET A 1 -2.01 24.89 -4.19
C MET A 1 -1.79 23.70 -3.29
N LYS A 2 -1.82 22.47 -3.82
CA LYS A 2 -1.62 21.27 -3.02
C LYS A 2 -0.11 21.04 -2.89
N LYS A 3 0.36 20.96 -1.66
CA LYS A 3 1.75 20.71 -1.26
C LYS A 3 1.77 19.40 -0.46
N PRO A 4 2.89 18.65 -0.47
CA PRO A 4 2.90 17.26 -0.06
C PRO A 4 2.59 17.14 1.43
N LEU A 5 1.59 16.32 1.76
CA LEU A 5 1.36 15.89 3.12
C LEU A 5 2.36 14.77 3.41
N LEU A 6 3.39 15.10 4.19
CA LEU A 6 4.38 14.18 4.72
C LEU A 6 3.69 13.15 5.63
N PHE A 7 3.69 11.89 5.22
CA PHE A 7 3.42 10.77 6.10
C PHE A 7 4.28 9.56 5.72
N VAL A 8 5.49 9.50 6.26
CA VAL A 8 5.94 8.46 7.19
C VAL A 8 7.14 9.05 7.95
N SER A 9 7.03 9.09 9.27
CA SER A 9 8.21 9.07 10.13
C SER A 9 7.80 8.59 11.51
N ALA A 10 7.86 7.28 11.71
CA ALA A 10 7.84 6.68 13.05
C ALA A 10 8.48 5.28 13.03
N PHE A 11 9.81 5.23 13.01
CA PHE A 11 10.55 4.02 13.41
C PHE A 11 11.39 4.33 14.65
N ALA A 12 10.83 4.02 15.82
CA ALA A 12 11.58 3.93 17.05
C ALA A 12 10.97 2.85 17.97
N GLY A 13 11.47 1.63 17.79
CA GLY A 13 11.69 0.59 18.80
C GLY A 13 10.52 0.09 19.66
N ILE A 14 10.21 -1.21 19.57
CA ILE A 14 9.96 -2.10 20.72
C ILE A 14 10.38 -3.53 20.31
N LEU A 15 11.07 -4.21 21.22
CA LEU A 15 11.51 -5.61 21.15
C LEU A 15 10.42 -6.57 21.66
N PHE A 16 10.29 -7.70 20.95
CA PHE A 16 9.75 -9.04 21.28
C PHE A 16 8.73 -9.24 22.42
N ALA A 17 7.59 -9.85 22.06
CA ALA A 17 7.03 -11.02 22.75
C ALA A 17 6.27 -11.91 21.75
N SER A 18 6.50 -13.22 21.84
CA SER A 18 5.93 -14.29 21.03
C SER A 18 4.57 -14.74 21.59
N CYS A 19 3.66 -15.14 20.67
CA CYS A 19 2.80 -16.35 20.72
C CYS A 19 1.30 -16.06 20.45
N GLY A 20 0.75 -16.59 19.34
CA GLY A 20 -0.70 -16.77 19.22
C GLY A 20 -1.31 -16.87 17.82
N SER A 21 -1.05 -17.98 17.12
CA SER A 21 -1.86 -18.69 16.10
C SER A 21 -2.80 -17.95 15.13
N ASP A 22 -2.54 -18.26 13.85
CA ASP A 22 -3.50 -18.53 12.76
C ASP A 22 -4.24 -17.36 12.11
N ASP A 23 -3.48 -16.43 11.54
CA ASP A 23 -3.95 -15.66 10.39
C ASP A 23 -2.82 -15.56 9.35
N SER A 24 -2.48 -16.70 8.72
CA SER A 24 -1.39 -16.73 7.74
C SER A 24 -1.80 -15.97 6.49
N SER A 25 -1.14 -14.85 6.20
CA SER A 25 -1.33 -14.10 4.98
C SER A 25 -0.68 -14.88 3.81
N SER A 26 -1.39 -15.90 3.31
CA SER A 26 -0.89 -16.72 2.22
C SER A 26 -1.02 -15.98 0.88
N ALA A 27 0.03 -16.01 0.07
CA ALA A 27 0.06 -15.42 -1.27
C ALA A 27 -0.94 -16.08 -2.23
N VAL A 28 -1.34 -15.34 -3.28
CA VAL A 28 -2.30 -15.81 -4.31
C VAL A 28 -1.69 -16.90 -5.22
N THR A 29 -0.37 -16.93 -5.35
CA THR A 29 0.37 -17.84 -6.24
C THR A 29 1.60 -18.37 -5.54
N SER A 30 2.09 -19.56 -5.89
CA SER A 30 3.32 -20.14 -5.34
C SER A 30 4.60 -19.77 -6.11
N VAL A 31 4.47 -19.07 -7.25
CA VAL A 31 5.62 -18.59 -8.02
C VAL A 31 5.96 -17.20 -7.52
N GLU A 32 7.09 -17.05 -6.84
CA GLU A 32 7.53 -15.77 -6.27
C GLU A 32 8.11 -14.87 -7.35
N LYS A 33 7.78 -13.58 -7.30
CA LYS A 33 8.43 -12.54 -8.11
C LYS A 33 8.74 -11.32 -7.27
N TYR A 34 9.97 -10.86 -7.42
CA TYR A 34 10.52 -9.76 -6.66
C TYR A 34 10.68 -8.54 -7.56
N ILE A 35 10.05 -7.43 -7.20
CA ILE A 35 10.21 -6.15 -7.88
C ILE A 35 11.65 -5.69 -7.76
N SER A 36 12.29 -5.36 -8.88
CA SER A 36 13.57 -4.67 -8.92
C SER A 36 13.39 -3.17 -9.07
N SER A 37 12.38 -2.75 -9.84
CA SER A 37 12.00 -1.35 -9.94
C SER A 37 10.55 -1.17 -10.38
N VAL A 38 10.00 -0.01 -10.03
CA VAL A 38 8.67 0.45 -10.49
C VAL A 38 8.86 1.83 -11.09
N GLN A 39 8.25 2.05 -12.24
CA GLN A 39 8.20 3.37 -12.84
C GLN A 39 6.75 3.80 -12.96
N THR A 40 6.41 4.98 -12.46
CA THR A 40 5.10 5.60 -12.64
C THR A 40 5.23 6.86 -13.47
N MET A 41 4.19 7.17 -14.23
CA MET A 41 4.07 8.40 -15.01
C MET A 41 2.67 8.96 -14.81
N ASN A 42 2.57 10.24 -14.43
CA ASN A 42 1.30 10.95 -14.26
C ASN A 42 0.94 11.76 -15.53
N THR A 43 -0.17 12.51 -15.47
CA THR A 43 -0.63 13.39 -16.56
C THR A 43 0.32 14.55 -16.89
N ASP A 44 1.23 14.90 -15.99
CA ASP A 44 2.17 16.00 -16.14
C ASP A 44 3.52 15.52 -16.71
N ASP A 45 3.57 14.26 -17.17
CA ASP A 45 4.77 13.56 -17.64
C ASP A 45 5.89 13.44 -16.60
N ASP A 46 5.57 13.64 -15.32
CA ASP A 46 6.52 13.41 -14.23
C ASP A 46 6.72 11.90 -14.05
N VAL A 47 7.98 11.50 -14.17
CA VAL A 47 8.41 10.11 -14.03
C VAL A 47 8.97 9.91 -12.64
N ASN A 48 8.27 9.11 -11.84
CA ASN A 48 8.80 8.64 -10.56
C ASN A 48 9.33 7.21 -10.74
N MET A 49 10.45 6.90 -10.09
CA MET A 49 11.07 5.60 -10.19
C MET A 49 11.44 5.08 -8.83
N LEU A 50 10.82 3.98 -8.42
CA LEU A 50 11.24 3.20 -7.27
C LEU A 50 12.26 2.15 -7.68
N ASN A 51 13.34 2.00 -6.92
CA ASN A 51 14.32 0.94 -7.07
C ASN A 51 14.41 0.13 -5.77
N VAL A 52 14.51 -1.19 -5.89
CA VAL A 52 14.59 -2.11 -4.76
C VAL A 52 15.86 -2.95 -4.89
N THR A 53 16.69 -2.92 -3.85
CA THR A 53 17.95 -3.67 -3.81
C THR A 53 17.84 -4.84 -2.86
N TYR A 54 18.48 -5.95 -3.21
CA TYR A 54 18.46 -7.19 -2.44
C TYR A 54 19.88 -7.67 -2.11
N ASN A 55 20.04 -8.34 -0.97
CA ASN A 55 21.27 -9.05 -0.64
C ASN A 55 21.31 -10.46 -1.27
N ALA A 56 22.44 -11.16 -1.09
CA ALA A 56 22.62 -12.53 -1.59
C ALA A 56 21.70 -13.57 -0.94
N ALA A 57 21.07 -13.25 0.19
CA ALA A 57 20.06 -14.10 0.84
C ALA A 57 18.63 -13.81 0.35
N GLY A 58 18.46 -12.88 -0.60
CA GLY A 58 17.16 -12.51 -1.16
C GLY A 58 16.36 -11.53 -0.30
N GLN A 59 16.96 -10.92 0.74
CA GLN A 59 16.28 -9.92 1.56
C GLN A 59 16.45 -8.53 0.94
N VAL A 60 15.42 -7.69 1.02
CA VAL A 60 15.51 -6.29 0.59
C VAL A 60 16.47 -5.54 1.51
N THR A 61 17.49 -4.89 0.97
CA THR A 61 18.42 -4.07 1.77
C THR A 61 18.15 -2.60 1.67
N SER A 62 17.59 -2.15 0.55
CA SER A 62 17.25 -0.73 0.38
C SER A 62 16.17 -0.51 -0.66
N VAL A 63 15.47 0.61 -0.50
CA VAL A 63 14.46 1.13 -1.41
C VAL A 63 14.78 2.60 -1.68
N SER A 64 14.76 3.03 -2.95
CA SER A 64 15.13 4.40 -3.33
C SER A 64 14.32 4.94 -4.50
N ASP A 65 13.95 6.22 -4.45
CA ASP A 65 13.36 6.96 -5.59
C ASP A 65 14.41 7.63 -6.50
N GLY A 66 15.71 7.51 -6.16
CA GLY A 66 16.82 8.22 -6.80
C GLY A 66 17.27 9.50 -6.07
N GLU A 67 16.45 10.05 -5.19
CA GLU A 67 16.77 11.21 -4.34
C GLU A 67 16.91 10.81 -2.87
N ASN A 68 15.96 10.02 -2.38
CA ASN A 68 15.83 9.49 -1.04
C ASN A 68 16.10 7.98 -1.04
N THR A 69 16.52 7.45 0.10
CA THR A 69 16.78 6.01 0.28
C THR A 69 16.41 5.60 1.69
N ASN A 70 15.65 4.51 1.79
CA ASN A 70 15.45 3.78 3.03
C ASN A 70 16.26 2.48 3.00
N ASP A 71 17.09 2.29 4.01
CA ASP A 71 17.87 1.09 4.24
C ASP A 71 17.19 0.18 5.26
N LEU A 72 17.20 -1.12 4.99
CA LEU A 72 16.60 -2.16 5.83
C LEU A 72 17.71 -3.01 6.45
N SER A 73 17.64 -3.20 7.77
CA SER A 73 18.61 -3.98 8.53
C SER A 73 17.95 -5.10 9.31
N TYR A 74 18.68 -6.21 9.42
CA TYR A 74 18.16 -7.48 9.92
C TYR A 74 19.01 -8.03 11.07
N SER A 75 18.37 -8.67 12.03
CA SER A 75 19.01 -9.45 13.09
C SER A 75 18.37 -10.83 13.20
N GLY A 76 19.18 -11.88 13.07
CA GLY A 76 18.67 -13.26 13.08
C GLY A 76 17.68 -13.58 11.96
N GLY A 77 17.76 -12.86 10.84
CA GLY A 77 16.84 -13.00 9.70
C GLY A 77 15.60 -12.10 9.75
N ASN A 78 15.31 -11.50 10.90
CA ASN A 78 14.13 -10.64 11.09
C ASN A 78 14.48 -9.18 10.86
N LEU A 79 13.57 -8.42 10.23
CA LEU A 79 13.71 -6.98 10.08
C LEU A 79 13.72 -6.32 11.46
N THR A 80 14.73 -5.48 11.72
CA THR A 80 14.86 -4.77 13.01
C THR A 80 14.75 -3.27 12.89
N THR A 81 15.29 -2.69 11.82
CA THR A 81 15.31 -1.24 11.63
C THR A 81 15.17 -0.91 10.16
N ILE A 82 14.32 0.08 9.88
CA ILE A 82 14.31 0.85 8.64
C ILE A 82 14.90 2.22 8.97
N SER A 83 15.91 2.66 8.22
CA SER A 83 16.56 3.96 8.40
C SER A 83 16.61 4.73 7.10
N GLY A 84 16.37 6.04 7.16
CA GLY A 84 16.41 6.95 6.03
C GLY A 84 15.85 8.30 6.44
N ASP A 85 16.10 9.31 5.61
CA ASP A 85 15.77 10.71 5.92
C ASP A 85 14.34 11.11 5.49
N SER A 86 13.67 10.26 4.71
CA SER A 86 12.36 10.49 4.09
C SER A 86 11.85 9.21 3.40
N ASP A 87 10.56 9.12 3.10
CA ASP A 87 10.03 7.97 2.36
C ASP A 87 10.42 8.02 0.90
N PRO A 88 11.14 6.99 0.41
CA PRO A 88 11.45 6.85 -1.00
C PRO A 88 10.21 6.42 -1.80
N PHE A 89 9.09 6.09 -1.15
CA PHE A 89 7.88 5.64 -1.83
C PHE A 89 6.66 5.53 -0.93
N GLN A 90 5.52 6.06 -1.37
CA GLN A 90 4.23 5.75 -0.77
C GLN A 90 3.37 4.94 -1.73
N ILE A 91 2.70 3.89 -1.24
CA ILE A 91 1.78 3.07 -2.07
C ILE A 91 0.63 3.93 -2.63
N SER A 92 0.24 5.01 -1.95
CA SER A 92 -0.74 6.01 -2.44
C SER A 92 -0.33 6.65 -3.77
N GLU A 93 0.97 6.87 -4.00
CA GLU A 93 1.52 7.45 -5.23
C GLU A 93 1.30 6.53 -6.44
N LEU A 94 1.27 5.20 -6.23
CA LEU A 94 1.02 4.21 -7.29
C LEU A 94 -0.38 4.33 -7.90
N TYR A 95 -1.37 4.65 -7.07
CA TYR A 95 -2.78 4.55 -7.43
C TYR A 95 -3.43 5.90 -7.77
N GLN A 96 -2.63 6.91 -8.09
CA GLN A 96 -3.11 8.25 -8.48
C GLN A 96 -4.03 8.87 -7.44
N ASN A 97 -3.58 8.84 -6.19
CA ASN A 97 -4.00 9.75 -5.13
C ASN A 97 -5.49 9.77 -4.68
N PRO A 98 -6.29 8.69 -4.75
CA PRO A 98 -7.64 8.75 -4.17
C PRO A 98 -7.63 8.79 -2.65
N TYR A 99 -6.49 8.51 -1.99
CA TYR A 99 -6.38 8.37 -0.54
C TYR A 99 -5.84 9.61 0.18
N ASP A 100 -5.08 10.46 -0.48
CA ASP A 100 -4.35 11.58 0.17
C ASP A 100 -5.27 12.72 0.64
N GLY A 101 -6.55 12.69 0.22
CA GLY A 101 -7.59 13.56 0.76
C GLY A 101 -8.40 12.95 1.92
N TYR A 102 -8.19 11.68 2.26
CA TYR A 102 -9.05 10.97 3.21
C TYR A 102 -8.25 10.15 4.22
N GLU A 103 -8.62 10.29 5.49
CA GLU A 103 -8.13 9.41 6.55
C GLU A 103 -8.87 8.06 6.49
N PHE A 104 -8.11 6.97 6.63
CA PHE A 104 -8.69 5.64 6.80
C PHE A 104 -9.24 5.48 8.23
N GLY A 105 -10.54 5.22 8.33
CA GLY A 105 -11.18 4.92 9.60
C GLY A 105 -11.13 3.44 9.95
N GLU A 106 -11.64 2.59 9.05
CA GLU A 106 -11.81 1.17 9.32
C GLU A 106 -11.97 0.36 8.03
N VAL A 107 -11.47 -0.88 8.03
CA VAL A 107 -11.86 -1.89 7.04
C VAL A 107 -13.13 -2.61 7.51
N LEU A 108 -14.21 -2.44 6.76
CA LEU A 108 -15.54 -2.94 7.11
C LEU A 108 -15.79 -4.37 6.60
N ASP A 109 -15.15 -4.77 5.50
CA ASP A 109 -15.36 -6.09 4.90
C ASP A 109 -14.17 -6.54 4.05
N TYR A 110 -14.02 -7.87 3.93
CA TYR A 110 -12.98 -8.54 3.18
C TYR A 110 -13.57 -9.54 2.18
N ASP A 111 -12.90 -9.74 1.04
CA ASP A 111 -13.24 -10.86 0.16
C ASP A 111 -12.72 -12.20 0.70
N ASN A 112 -13.04 -13.29 0.01
CA ASN A 112 -12.62 -14.65 0.38
C ASN A 112 -11.09 -14.86 0.32
N ASN A 113 -10.33 -13.99 -0.33
CA ASN A 113 -8.87 -14.05 -0.36
C ASN A 113 -8.24 -13.24 0.78
N GLY A 114 -9.04 -12.46 1.53
CA GLY A 114 -8.60 -11.56 2.58
C GLY A 114 -8.17 -10.19 2.06
N ASN A 115 -8.63 -9.77 0.88
CA ASN A 115 -8.43 -8.39 0.42
C ASN A 115 -9.53 -7.48 1.00
N PRO A 116 -9.20 -6.25 1.45
CA PRO A 116 -10.21 -5.31 1.94
C PRO A 116 -11.11 -4.83 0.78
N ILE A 117 -12.42 -5.05 0.87
CA ILE A 117 -13.36 -4.68 -0.20
C ILE A 117 -14.29 -3.53 0.17
N LYS A 118 -14.44 -3.24 1.46
CA LYS A 118 -15.25 -2.13 1.95
C LYS A 118 -14.53 -1.39 3.06
N LEU A 119 -14.47 -0.06 2.94
CA LEU A 119 -13.75 0.82 3.84
C LEU A 119 -14.67 1.93 4.36
N ARG A 120 -14.37 2.41 5.57
CA ARG A 120 -14.87 3.67 6.12
C ARG A 120 -13.75 4.71 6.06
N LEU A 121 -14.00 5.85 5.45
CA LEU A 121 -13.03 6.94 5.32
C LEU A 121 -13.59 8.26 5.84
N PHE A 122 -12.71 9.17 6.22
CA PHE A 122 -13.06 10.48 6.75
C PHE A 122 -12.33 11.59 6.01
N GLU A 123 -13.03 12.69 5.76
CA GLU A 123 -12.39 13.96 5.45
C GLU A 123 -12.31 14.79 6.75
N ARG A 124 -11.15 15.41 6.98
CA ARG A 124 -10.91 16.25 8.15
C ARG A 124 -10.67 17.69 7.73
N ASP A 125 -11.15 18.60 8.56
CA ASP A 125 -10.78 20.00 8.47
C ASP A 125 -9.30 20.16 8.83
N GLU A 126 -8.53 20.79 7.94
CA GLU A 126 -7.07 20.91 8.08
C GLU A 126 -6.65 21.75 9.31
N GLU A 127 -7.48 22.70 9.76
CA GLU A 127 -7.13 23.62 10.85
C GLU A 127 -7.49 23.03 12.23
N THR A 128 -8.63 22.37 12.30
CA THR A 128 -9.23 21.88 13.55
C THR A 128 -9.04 20.38 13.77
N ASN A 129 -8.69 19.64 12.72
CA ASN A 129 -8.61 18.18 12.69
C ASN A 129 -9.97 17.49 13.00
N GLU A 130 -11.07 18.23 12.93
CA GLU A 130 -12.42 17.69 13.11
C GLU A 130 -12.84 16.92 11.86
N ILE A 131 -13.56 15.81 12.05
CA ILE A 131 -14.17 15.07 10.94
C ILE A 131 -15.29 15.93 10.36
N ILE A 132 -15.16 16.32 9.09
CA ILE A 132 -16.16 17.12 8.39
C ILE A 132 -17.07 16.27 7.50
N GLU A 133 -16.56 15.14 7.00
CA GLU A 133 -17.36 14.23 6.19
C GLU A 133 -16.91 12.77 6.35
N GLU A 134 -17.85 11.85 6.11
CA GLU A 134 -17.64 10.41 6.16
C GLU A 134 -18.05 9.77 4.83
N PHE A 135 -17.23 8.81 4.38
CA PHE A 135 -17.38 8.13 3.09
C PHE A 135 -17.33 6.62 3.24
N GLU A 136 -17.96 5.93 2.28
CA GLU A 136 -17.78 4.50 2.06
C GLU A 136 -16.89 4.26 0.82
N GLY A 137 -15.77 3.57 1.02
CA GLY A 137 -14.89 3.13 -0.05
C GLY A 137 -15.18 1.69 -0.46
N PHE A 138 -15.18 1.42 -1.77
CA PHE A 138 -15.42 0.08 -2.32
C PHE A 138 -14.27 -0.30 -3.24
N ILE A 139 -13.59 -1.41 -2.94
CA ILE A 139 -12.49 -1.92 -3.76
C ILE A 139 -12.95 -3.18 -4.48
N THR A 140 -12.62 -3.28 -5.77
CA THR A 140 -12.72 -4.55 -6.50
C THR A 140 -11.34 -4.98 -6.95
N TYR A 141 -11.13 -6.29 -6.95
CA TYR A 141 -9.87 -6.92 -7.32
C TYR A 141 -10.06 -7.79 -8.56
N ASP A 142 -9.00 -7.97 -9.34
CA ASP A 142 -8.92 -9.11 -10.24
C ASP A 142 -8.31 -10.33 -9.53
N ASN A 143 -8.20 -11.45 -10.24
CA ASN A 143 -7.70 -12.70 -9.66
C ASN A 143 -6.19 -12.89 -9.83
N LYS A 144 -5.43 -11.82 -10.11
CA LYS A 144 -3.98 -11.86 -10.30
C LYS A 144 -3.26 -11.39 -9.04
N PRO A 145 -2.03 -11.89 -8.79
CA PRO A 145 -1.27 -11.53 -7.60
C PRO A 145 -0.86 -10.06 -7.63
N ASN A 146 -0.85 -9.43 -6.45
CA ASN A 146 -0.23 -8.14 -6.20
C ASN A 146 1.29 -8.24 -6.47
N PRO A 147 1.85 -7.46 -7.41
CA PRO A 147 3.28 -7.42 -7.72
C PRO A 147 4.21 -7.18 -6.53
N PHE A 148 3.72 -6.50 -5.49
CA PHE A 148 4.53 -6.13 -4.34
C PHE A 148 4.59 -7.20 -3.25
N TRP A 149 3.70 -8.19 -3.27
CA TRP A 149 3.52 -9.15 -2.16
C TRP A 149 4.84 -9.78 -1.71
N TYR A 150 5.54 -10.40 -2.64
CA TYR A 150 6.79 -11.11 -2.35
C TYR A 150 7.96 -10.17 -2.06
N THR A 151 7.96 -8.96 -2.60
CA THR A 151 8.93 -7.93 -2.21
C THR A 151 8.71 -7.47 -0.77
N LEU A 152 7.45 -7.27 -0.35
CA LEU A 152 7.12 -6.94 1.05
C LEU A 152 7.47 -8.10 2.00
N GLN A 153 7.28 -9.34 1.54
CA GLN A 153 7.71 -10.53 2.28
C GLN A 153 9.24 -10.59 2.41
N ALA A 154 9.99 -10.42 1.33
CA ALA A 154 11.45 -10.38 1.33
C ALA A 154 12.02 -9.22 2.15
N ALA A 155 11.27 -8.13 2.29
CA ALA A 155 11.60 -7.02 3.17
C ALA A 155 11.39 -7.36 4.66
N GLY A 156 10.64 -8.41 4.98
CA GLY A 156 10.22 -8.73 6.36
C GLY A 156 9.07 -7.85 6.85
N ILE A 157 8.43 -7.06 5.97
CA ILE A 157 7.33 -6.16 6.32
C ILE A 157 6.08 -6.97 6.68
N ILE A 158 5.79 -8.03 5.92
CA ILE A 158 4.63 -8.90 6.20
C ILE A 158 4.78 -9.54 7.58
N ASP A 159 5.96 -10.07 7.92
CA ASP A 159 6.22 -10.67 9.23
C ASP A 159 6.01 -9.66 10.36
N VAL A 160 6.44 -8.40 10.18
CA VAL A 160 6.19 -7.33 11.15
C VAL A 160 4.68 -7.11 11.32
N LEU A 161 3.92 -6.99 10.23
CA LEU A 161 2.47 -6.79 10.27
C LEU A 161 1.72 -8.02 10.83
N GLU A 162 2.19 -9.23 10.60
CA GLU A 162 1.59 -10.45 11.18
C GLU A 162 1.77 -10.49 12.69
N ASN A 163 2.91 -10.02 13.21
CA ASN A 163 3.18 -9.92 14.65
C ASN A 163 2.42 -8.78 15.37
N VAL A 164 1.77 -7.88 14.63
CA VAL A 164 0.83 -6.89 15.19
C VAL A 164 -0.42 -7.64 15.65
N GLU A 165 -0.52 -7.93 16.96
CA GLU A 165 -1.74 -8.50 17.53
C GLU A 165 -2.88 -7.48 17.43
N LEU A 166 -4.02 -7.87 16.84
CA LEU A 166 -5.24 -7.07 16.85
C LEU A 166 -5.90 -7.17 18.24
N ASN A 167 -5.23 -6.67 19.27
CA ASN A 167 -5.67 -6.78 20.66
C ASN A 167 -6.01 -5.40 21.22
N PHE A 168 -7.30 -5.04 21.16
CA PHE A 168 -7.85 -3.76 21.63
C PHE A 168 -7.78 -3.52 23.16
N SER A 169 -7.09 -4.38 23.93
CA SER A 169 -7.24 -4.42 25.39
C SER A 169 -5.99 -4.18 26.23
N SER A 170 -4.76 -4.19 25.68
CA SER A 170 -3.58 -4.33 26.58
C SER A 170 -2.25 -3.66 26.21
N VAL A 171 -1.99 -3.19 24.99
CA VAL A 171 -0.76 -2.43 24.67
C VAL A 171 -1.08 -1.41 23.57
N PRO A 172 -0.69 -0.13 23.71
CA PRO A 172 -0.80 0.81 22.60
C PRO A 172 0.12 0.33 21.47
N GLN A 173 -0.47 -0.24 20.42
CA GLN A 173 0.20 -0.40 19.15
C GLN A 173 -0.08 0.85 18.32
N ALA A 174 0.86 1.24 17.47
CA ALA A 174 0.67 2.36 16.57
C ALA A 174 -0.55 2.06 15.67
N GLU A 175 -1.55 2.95 15.68
CA GLU A 175 -2.80 2.79 14.93
C GLU A 175 -2.51 2.61 13.43
N GLU A 176 -1.42 3.21 12.96
CA GLU A 176 -0.90 3.11 11.60
C GLU A 176 -0.46 1.67 11.24
N LEU A 177 0.11 0.92 12.18
CA LEU A 177 0.52 -0.48 11.95
C LEU A 177 -0.70 -1.41 11.87
N ILE A 178 -1.70 -1.15 12.71
CA ILE A 178 -2.97 -1.87 12.66
C ILE A 178 -3.64 -1.62 11.31
N MET A 179 -3.71 -0.36 10.88
CA MET A 179 -4.31 0.02 9.61
C MET A 179 -3.52 -0.55 8.41
N ALA A 180 -2.19 -0.48 8.44
CA ALA A 180 -1.34 -1.07 7.40
C ALA A 180 -1.54 -2.58 7.26
N LYS A 181 -1.69 -3.30 8.39
CA LYS A 181 -2.05 -4.72 8.37
C LYS A 181 -3.44 -4.94 7.76
N GLN A 182 -4.42 -4.17 8.19
CA GLN A 182 -5.81 -4.31 7.72
C GLN A 182 -5.98 -4.01 6.22
N LEU A 183 -5.16 -3.10 5.67
CA LEU A 183 -5.19 -2.70 4.26
C LEU A 183 -4.32 -3.57 3.34
N LEU A 184 -3.59 -4.55 3.88
CA LEU A 184 -2.73 -5.41 3.09
C LEU A 184 -3.57 -6.26 2.11
N PHE A 185 -3.27 -6.14 0.81
CA PHE A 185 -3.99 -6.83 -0.25
C PHE A 185 -3.08 -7.76 -1.04
N LYS A 186 -3.64 -8.92 -1.39
CA LYS A 186 -2.99 -10.02 -2.10
C LYS A 186 -3.23 -9.97 -3.60
N ASN A 187 -4.33 -9.39 -4.03
CA ASN A 187 -4.72 -9.30 -5.44
C ASN A 187 -4.56 -7.89 -6.01
N ASN A 188 -4.48 -7.75 -7.33
CA ASN A 188 -4.42 -6.42 -7.94
C ASN A 188 -5.76 -5.69 -7.84
N PRO A 189 -5.79 -4.47 -7.28
CA PRO A 189 -7.00 -3.67 -7.24
C PRO A 189 -7.33 -3.19 -8.65
N LYS A 190 -8.54 -3.50 -9.12
CA LYS A 190 -9.09 -3.12 -10.42
C LYS A 190 -9.88 -1.82 -10.34
N SER A 191 -10.57 -1.58 -9.24
CA SER A 191 -11.29 -0.32 -9.05
C SER A 191 -11.34 0.08 -7.59
N PHE A 192 -11.36 1.38 -7.35
CA PHE A 192 -11.78 1.97 -6.09
C PHE A 192 -12.91 2.95 -6.37
N VAL A 193 -14.01 2.85 -5.64
CA VAL A 193 -15.15 3.77 -5.76
C VAL A 193 -15.43 4.34 -4.39
N LEU A 194 -15.32 5.66 -4.25
CA LEU A 194 -15.66 6.39 -3.05
C LEU A 194 -17.07 6.94 -3.17
N LYS A 195 -17.88 6.75 -2.12
CA LYS A 195 -19.25 7.24 -2.07
C LYS A 195 -19.52 8.03 -0.81
N HIS A 196 -20.31 9.07 -0.97
CA HIS A 196 -21.04 9.71 0.12
C HIS A 196 -21.98 8.71 0.80
N LEU A 197 -22.34 8.94 2.06
CA LEU A 197 -23.28 8.06 2.80
C LEU A 197 -24.68 8.00 2.17
N ASN A 198 -25.04 8.97 1.34
CA ASN A 198 -26.29 8.97 0.57
C ASN A 198 -26.23 8.06 -0.69
N GLY A 199 -25.06 7.46 -0.97
CA GLY A 199 -24.80 6.56 -2.09
C GLY A 199 -24.32 7.22 -3.39
N THR A 200 -24.17 8.54 -3.45
CA THR A 200 -23.59 9.23 -4.63
C THR A 200 -22.08 9.02 -4.68
N VAL A 201 -21.54 8.86 -5.89
CA VAL A 201 -20.10 8.67 -6.10
C VAL A 201 -19.39 10.01 -5.96
N ALA A 202 -18.47 10.10 -5.01
CA ALA A 202 -17.60 11.27 -4.81
C ALA A 202 -16.39 11.21 -5.75
N SER A 203 -15.77 10.04 -5.84
CA SER A 203 -14.64 9.78 -6.73
C SER A 203 -14.52 8.30 -7.08
N GLN A 204 -13.78 8.00 -8.14
CA GLN A 204 -13.45 6.63 -8.52
C GLN A 204 -12.11 6.57 -9.23
N VAL A 205 -11.44 5.43 -9.09
CA VAL A 205 -10.23 5.05 -9.81
C VAL A 205 -10.45 3.70 -10.46
N ASN A 206 -10.05 3.55 -11.72
CA ASN A 206 -10.04 2.29 -12.43
C ASN A 206 -8.61 1.96 -12.88
N ALA A 207 -8.18 0.73 -12.62
CA ALA A 207 -6.89 0.20 -13.03
C ALA A 207 -7.09 -0.87 -14.11
N THR A 208 -6.25 -0.83 -15.14
CA THR A 208 -6.15 -1.87 -16.15
C THR A 208 -4.71 -2.33 -16.25
N PHE A 209 -4.46 -3.61 -16.01
CA PHE A 209 -3.11 -4.18 -16.04
C PHE A 209 -2.87 -5.04 -17.28
N VAL A 210 -1.63 -5.02 -17.75
CA VAL A 210 -1.09 -5.98 -18.71
C VAL A 210 -0.27 -7.00 -17.94
N TYR A 211 -0.50 -8.28 -18.24
CA TYR A 211 0.09 -9.39 -17.51
C TYR A 211 1.11 -10.15 -18.35
N GLY A 212 2.20 -10.56 -17.69
CA GLY A 212 3.17 -11.51 -18.23
C GLY A 212 2.59 -12.93 -18.30
N THR A 213 3.35 -13.85 -18.90
CA THR A 213 2.94 -15.27 -19.03
C THR A 213 2.87 -16.00 -17.68
N ASP A 214 3.57 -15.49 -16.68
CA ASP A 214 3.54 -15.93 -15.28
C ASP A 214 2.39 -15.33 -14.46
N GLY A 215 1.59 -14.46 -15.06
CA GLY A 215 0.42 -13.85 -14.42
C GLY A 215 0.72 -12.63 -13.55
N TYR A 216 1.96 -12.17 -13.47
CA TYR A 216 2.31 -10.91 -12.80
C TYR A 216 2.12 -9.71 -13.73
N ALA A 217 1.69 -8.58 -13.17
CA ALA A 217 1.49 -7.36 -13.94
C ALA A 217 2.85 -6.84 -14.44
N THR A 218 3.00 -6.56 -15.73
CA THR A 218 4.20 -5.93 -16.29
C THR A 218 4.01 -4.43 -16.44
N SER A 219 2.77 -4.00 -16.64
CA SER A 219 2.40 -2.58 -16.68
C SER A 219 0.93 -2.40 -16.35
N GLY A 220 0.52 -1.17 -16.12
CA GLY A 220 -0.88 -0.80 -15.92
C GLY A 220 -1.16 0.65 -16.26
N THR A 221 -2.44 0.94 -16.45
CA THR A 221 -2.96 2.30 -16.62
C THR A 221 -4.04 2.55 -15.59
N PHE A 222 -4.03 3.74 -15.00
CA PHE A 222 -5.02 4.20 -14.03
C PHE A 222 -5.80 5.36 -14.62
N THR A 223 -7.11 5.38 -14.41
CA THR A 223 -7.96 6.53 -14.70
C THR A 223 -8.76 6.89 -13.47
N SER A 224 -8.67 8.16 -13.06
CA SER A 224 -9.45 8.69 -11.95
C SER A 224 -10.53 9.63 -12.48
N SER A 225 -11.62 9.75 -11.72
CA SER A 225 -12.62 10.80 -11.93
C SER A 225 -13.30 11.19 -10.62
N ASN A 226 -13.67 12.46 -10.48
CA ASN A 226 -14.43 12.97 -9.32
C ASN A 226 -15.85 13.43 -9.70
N GLU A 227 -16.63 13.83 -8.71
CA GLU A 227 -18.01 14.32 -8.86
C GLU A 227 -18.12 15.62 -9.65
N ASP A 228 -17.05 16.40 -9.73
CA ASP A 228 -16.94 17.60 -10.57
C ASP A 228 -16.68 17.27 -12.06
N GLY A 229 -16.46 15.99 -12.38
CA GLY A 229 -16.18 15.52 -13.74
C GLY A 229 -14.73 15.74 -14.19
N GLU A 230 -13.82 16.10 -13.27
CA GLU A 230 -12.39 16.13 -13.53
C GLU A 230 -11.87 14.71 -13.67
N THR A 231 -10.90 14.52 -14.56
CA THR A 231 -10.29 13.21 -14.82
C THR A 231 -8.78 13.32 -14.87
N SER A 232 -8.08 12.36 -14.27
CA SER A 232 -6.64 12.18 -14.47
C SER A 232 -6.32 10.76 -14.93
N SER A 233 -5.14 10.58 -15.50
CA SER A 233 -4.64 9.26 -15.87
C SER A 233 -3.17 9.10 -15.54
N GLY A 234 -2.78 7.89 -15.17
CA GLY A 234 -1.39 7.55 -14.96
C GLY A 234 -1.07 6.19 -15.57
N SER A 235 0.22 5.89 -15.64
CA SER A 235 0.70 4.56 -15.99
C SER A 235 1.75 4.08 -15.02
N ILE A 236 1.92 2.76 -14.99
CA ILE A 236 2.91 2.08 -14.17
C ILE A 236 3.58 0.99 -15.00
N ASN A 237 4.88 0.80 -14.78
CA ASN A 237 5.65 -0.31 -15.30
C ASN A 237 6.35 -1.02 -14.14
N PHE A 238 6.27 -2.34 -14.13
CA PHE A 238 6.89 -3.19 -13.13
C PHE A 238 8.06 -3.95 -13.75
N ASN A 239 9.23 -3.81 -13.15
CA ASN A 239 10.39 -4.62 -13.48
C ASN A 239 10.68 -5.58 -12.32
N TYR A 240 11.04 -6.80 -12.68
CA TYR A 240 11.29 -7.87 -11.74
C TYR A 240 12.75 -8.32 -11.82
N LEU A 241 13.26 -8.88 -10.73
CA LEU A 241 14.51 -9.64 -10.77
C LEU A 241 14.39 -10.78 -11.81
N PRO A 242 15.50 -11.09 -12.51
CA PRO A 242 15.56 -12.13 -13.53
C PRO A 242 15.42 -13.55 -12.98
#